data_AF-A0A7S4FWP5-F1
#
_entry.id   AF-A0A7S4FWP5-F1
#
_cell.length_a   1.000
_cell.length_b   1.000
_cell.length_c   1.000
_cell.angle_alpha   90.00
_cell.angle_beta   90.00
_cell.angle_gamma   90.00
#
_symmetry.space_group_name_H-M   'P 1'
#
loop_
_entity.id
_entity.type
_entity.pdbx_description
1 polymer ?
#
loop_
_entity_poly.entity_id
_entity_poly.type
_entity_poly.pdbx_seq_one_letter_code
_entity_poly.pdbx_strand_id
1 'polypeptide(L)'
;IFFRRLARETSVLVMLSLTRRCVRLCPSLGPRPSACCTGPHFPTHFMGPRSSAPVMRPRSSAHFGRPRIAQRDWQGTATQQTVFSVEGGRLTRQRSAGSGLALQLLRFPSKVLWQYVAAPLLPAGYPNSVGSGYLEYSLWTGVQYLTGTMTGVLSMQALLSAVGVGAGGTSLPLAATLSWVLRDGVGQGGGILFAATMKNFDAKAKSANWWGVIIMQLATAIELSTPFFPWLFLPLAGLANVGKNISCIAASATRAAINQSFARNTNLADITAKCASQAIVASTIGTGLGCLLLMVTGPQLTHIIPAFAALCGVQMYATHRSLSVVSFRVFDGPRLAHVLQHYWTQGALLSPEAVGLQESVIFHATGAQVNPSVDALGLRPEDLHEQLQDGDGRGYIIPHTSTGEPVLLIREGATDQDVLEGYVVLQRVLFELRGASARAAGLPAAQLRARRYCDAHLPALLEGLRER
;
A
#
# COMPACT_ATOMS: atom_id res chain seq x y z
N ILE A 1 9.53 -8.19 -16.90
CA ILE A 1 9.11 -9.48 -16.29
C ILE A 1 7.71 -9.36 -15.65
N PHE A 2 7.42 -8.31 -14.86
CA PHE A 2 6.08 -8.00 -14.33
C PHE A 2 4.98 -7.93 -15.42
N PHE A 3 5.17 -7.12 -16.47
CA PHE A 3 4.26 -7.08 -17.63
C PHE A 3 4.21 -8.39 -18.43
N ARG A 4 5.28 -9.21 -18.44
CA ARG A 4 5.28 -10.52 -19.12
C ARG A 4 4.52 -11.59 -18.32
N ARG A 5 4.49 -11.50 -16.98
CA ARG A 5 3.65 -12.36 -16.12
C ARG A 5 2.19 -11.89 -16.13
N LEU A 6 1.95 -10.58 -16.04
CA LEU A 6 0.62 -10.00 -16.19
C LEU A 6 0.01 -10.38 -17.56
N ALA A 7 0.72 -10.18 -18.67
CA ALA A 7 0.24 -10.53 -20.00
C ALA A 7 0.08 -12.05 -20.25
N ARG A 8 0.80 -12.92 -19.53
CA ARG A 8 0.62 -14.38 -19.64
C ARG A 8 -0.62 -14.87 -18.89
N GLU A 9 -0.96 -14.26 -17.75
CA GLU A 9 -2.11 -14.67 -16.94
C GLU A 9 -3.40 -13.91 -17.31
N THR A 10 -3.31 -12.63 -17.69
CA THR A 10 -4.43 -11.85 -18.23
C THR A 10 -4.38 -11.86 -19.75
N SER A 11 -4.53 -13.05 -20.35
CA SER A 11 -4.63 -13.16 -21.80
C SER A 11 -5.82 -12.33 -22.30
N VAL A 12 -5.53 -11.19 -22.94
CA VAL A 12 -6.49 -10.30 -23.61
C VAL A 12 -7.40 -11.08 -24.58
N LEU A 13 -6.91 -12.21 -25.11
CA LEU A 13 -7.66 -13.19 -25.91
C LEU A 13 -8.77 -13.92 -25.15
N VAL A 14 -8.59 -14.23 -23.86
CA VAL A 14 -9.64 -14.87 -23.02
C VAL A 14 -10.74 -13.86 -22.71
N MET A 15 -10.40 -12.60 -22.43
CA MET A 15 -11.40 -11.54 -22.26
C MET A 15 -12.15 -11.21 -23.56
N LEU A 16 -11.45 -11.06 -24.70
CA LEU A 16 -12.08 -10.83 -26.01
C LEU A 16 -12.97 -12.01 -26.46
N SER A 17 -12.62 -13.24 -26.08
CA SER A 17 -13.46 -14.43 -26.35
C SER A 17 -14.70 -14.51 -25.46
N LEU A 18 -14.63 -14.05 -24.21
CA LEU A 18 -15.79 -13.88 -23.33
C LEU A 18 -16.72 -12.77 -23.83
N THR A 19 -16.19 -11.64 -24.29
CA THR A 19 -17.01 -10.57 -24.89
C THR A 19 -17.72 -11.05 -26.16
N ARG A 20 -17.03 -11.82 -27.01
CA ARG A 20 -17.63 -12.43 -28.22
C ARG A 20 -18.66 -13.52 -27.91
N ARG A 21 -18.55 -14.23 -26.77
CA ARG A 21 -19.53 -15.23 -26.32
C ARG A 21 -20.80 -14.59 -25.73
N CYS A 22 -20.67 -13.51 -24.95
CA CYS A 22 -21.82 -12.79 -24.41
C CYS A 22 -22.69 -12.16 -25.51
N VAL A 23 -22.09 -11.68 -26.61
CA VAL A 23 -22.84 -11.12 -27.75
C VAL A 23 -23.61 -12.19 -28.56
N ARG A 24 -23.21 -13.46 -28.49
CA ARG A 24 -23.89 -14.57 -29.22
C ARG A 24 -25.03 -15.24 -28.46
N LEU A 25 -25.21 -14.96 -27.17
CA LEU A 25 -26.16 -15.67 -26.30
C LEU A 25 -27.50 -14.94 -26.10
N CYS A 26 -27.82 -13.92 -26.90
CA CYS A 26 -29.18 -13.35 -26.91
C CYS A 26 -30.06 -14.02 -27.97
N PRO A 27 -31.02 -14.86 -27.56
CA PRO A 27 -32.32 -14.91 -28.22
C PRO A 27 -33.43 -14.42 -27.29
N SER A 28 -34.21 -13.47 -27.83
CA SER A 28 -35.61 -13.14 -27.58
C SER A 28 -36.32 -13.79 -26.39
N LEU A 29 -36.70 -12.99 -25.39
CA LEU A 29 -37.87 -13.26 -24.56
C LEU A 29 -38.57 -11.93 -24.24
N GLY A 30 -39.80 -11.81 -24.74
CA GLY A 30 -40.74 -10.73 -24.47
C GLY A 30 -41.36 -10.83 -23.06
N PRO A 31 -42.21 -9.86 -22.68
CA PRO A 31 -42.23 -9.34 -21.32
C PRO A 31 -43.41 -9.90 -20.50
N ARG A 32 -43.22 -10.05 -19.18
CA ARG A 32 -44.25 -9.74 -18.17
C ARG A 32 -43.65 -9.20 -16.87
N PRO A 33 -44.33 -8.26 -16.19
CA PRO A 33 -43.80 -7.48 -15.07
C PRO A 33 -44.33 -7.97 -13.71
N SER A 34 -43.56 -7.71 -12.64
CA SER A 34 -44.10 -7.22 -11.35
C SER A 34 -43.03 -7.16 -10.25
N ALA A 35 -42.95 -5.97 -9.61
CA ALA A 35 -42.65 -5.69 -8.18
C ALA A 35 -41.27 -6.10 -7.62
N CYS A 36 -40.65 -5.42 -6.64
CA CYS A 36 -40.68 -4.10 -6.03
C CYS A 36 -39.49 -4.09 -5.03
N CYS A 37 -39.07 -2.90 -4.61
CA CYS A 37 -38.38 -2.59 -3.33
C CYS A 37 -36.85 -2.81 -3.15
N THR A 38 -36.19 -1.66 -2.99
CA THR A 38 -35.28 -1.24 -1.89
C THR A 38 -33.98 -2.01 -1.62
N GLY A 39 -32.86 -1.30 -1.70
CA GLY A 39 -31.53 -1.79 -1.31
C GLY A 39 -31.34 -1.92 0.21
N PRO A 40 -30.20 -2.47 0.69
CA PRO A 40 -29.95 -2.55 2.11
C PRO A 40 -28.75 -1.73 2.61
N HIS A 41 -29.03 -1.06 3.73
CA HIS A 41 -28.12 -0.56 4.75
C HIS A 41 -27.31 -1.69 5.42
N PHE A 42 -26.14 -1.32 5.96
CA PHE A 42 -25.35 -2.12 6.90
C PHE A 42 -25.97 -2.14 8.31
N PRO A 43 -25.97 -3.27 9.05
CA PRO A 43 -26.43 -3.31 10.43
C PRO A 43 -25.27 -3.18 11.43
N THR A 44 -25.51 -2.40 12.48
CA THR A 44 -24.77 -2.33 13.74
C THR A 44 -25.55 -3.04 14.85
N HIS A 45 -24.81 -3.69 15.76
CA HIS A 45 -25.09 -4.02 17.18
C HIS A 45 -24.96 -5.50 17.54
N PHE A 46 -23.97 -5.79 18.39
CA PHE A 46 -24.04 -6.84 19.40
C PHE A 46 -23.42 -6.29 20.69
N MET A 47 -24.22 -6.25 21.76
CA MET A 47 -23.82 -5.88 23.12
C MET A 47 -23.73 -7.18 23.94
N GLY A 48 -22.62 -7.38 24.66
CA GLY A 48 -22.44 -8.47 25.63
C GLY A 48 -21.98 -7.90 26.99
N PRO A 49 -22.33 -8.55 28.12
CA PRO A 49 -22.36 -7.89 29.43
C PRO A 49 -21.02 -7.86 30.16
N ARG A 50 -20.92 -6.89 31.07
CA ARG A 50 -19.82 -6.65 32.02
C ARG A 50 -19.72 -7.77 33.07
N SER A 51 -18.50 -8.16 33.43
CA SER A 51 -18.19 -8.69 34.76
C SER A 51 -16.93 -8.03 35.31
N SER A 52 -16.97 -7.75 36.61
CA SER A 52 -16.00 -7.02 37.42
C SER A 52 -15.32 -7.97 38.41
N ALA A 53 -13.99 -7.96 38.50
CA ALA A 53 -13.25 -8.51 39.65
C ALA A 53 -11.83 -7.91 39.73
N PRO A 54 -11.19 -7.88 40.93
CA PRO A 54 -10.28 -6.81 41.32
C PRO A 54 -8.78 -7.11 41.16
N VAL A 55 -8.04 -6.01 41.26
CA VAL A 55 -6.58 -5.83 41.19
C VAL A 55 -5.83 -6.60 42.28
N MET A 56 -4.72 -7.25 41.89
CA MET A 56 -3.65 -7.67 42.81
C MET A 56 -2.31 -7.18 42.25
N ARG A 57 -1.55 -6.42 43.06
CA ARG A 57 -0.17 -6.00 42.77
C ARG A 57 0.82 -6.99 43.40
N PRO A 58 2.03 -7.10 42.82
CA PRO A 58 3.23 -7.03 43.65
C PRO A 58 4.19 -5.92 43.23
N ARG A 59 4.93 -5.43 44.22
CA ARG A 59 6.05 -4.49 44.14
C ARG A 59 7.32 -5.25 43.71
N SER A 60 8.14 -4.64 42.85
CA SER A 60 9.58 -4.43 43.12
C SER A 60 10.19 -3.43 42.12
N SER A 61 11.16 -2.68 42.65
CA SER A 61 11.87 -1.52 42.13
C SER A 61 12.89 -1.79 41.02
N ALA A 62 13.10 -0.82 40.11
CA ALA A 62 14.42 -0.25 39.78
C ALA A 62 14.33 0.90 38.74
N HIS A 63 15.16 1.92 38.96
CA HIS A 63 15.54 3.06 38.10
C HIS A 63 14.47 4.12 37.73
N PHE A 64 14.39 5.16 38.56
CA PHE A 64 13.66 6.40 38.27
C PHE A 64 14.36 7.23 37.19
N GLY A 65 13.92 7.06 35.94
CA GLY A 65 13.83 8.20 35.02
C GLY A 65 12.82 9.22 35.56
N ARG A 66 12.99 10.51 35.25
CA ARG A 66 12.07 11.59 35.67
C ARG A 66 10.61 11.15 35.45
N PRO A 67 9.71 11.24 36.45
CA PRO A 67 8.34 10.76 36.31
C PRO A 67 7.63 11.54 35.20
N ARG A 68 7.30 10.85 34.11
CA ARG A 68 6.41 11.36 33.06
C ARG A 68 5.01 10.89 33.40
N ILE A 69 4.12 11.83 33.68
CA ILE A 69 2.72 11.51 33.94
C ILE A 69 1.99 11.71 32.63
N ALA A 70 1.49 10.60 32.06
CA ALA A 70 0.56 10.65 30.94
C ALA A 70 -0.85 10.65 31.51
N GLN A 71 -1.55 11.77 31.37
CA GLN A 71 -2.97 11.81 31.70
C GLN A 71 -3.75 11.28 30.50
N ARG A 72 -4.59 10.27 30.73
CA ARG A 72 -5.55 9.74 29.75
C ARG A 72 -6.94 10.15 30.20
N ASP A 73 -7.48 11.17 29.55
CA ASP A 73 -8.88 11.53 29.73
C ASP A 73 -9.73 10.70 28.76
N TRP A 74 -10.62 9.89 29.30
CA TRP A 74 -11.55 9.08 28.52
C TRP A 74 -12.81 9.90 28.25
N GLN A 75 -12.95 10.43 27.04
CA GLN A 75 -14.17 11.12 26.59
C GLN A 75 -14.81 10.32 25.46
N GLY A 76 -15.63 9.34 25.83
CA GLY A 76 -16.73 8.74 25.03
C GLY A 76 -16.37 7.98 23.75
N THR A 77 -15.34 8.37 23.00
CA THR A 77 -14.98 7.80 21.68
C THR A 77 -13.51 8.05 21.27
N ALA A 78 -12.72 8.83 22.01
CA ALA A 78 -11.30 9.04 21.72
C ALA A 78 -10.44 9.16 22.99
N THR A 79 -9.24 8.59 22.95
CA THR A 79 -8.25 8.72 24.03
C THR A 79 -7.28 9.84 23.66
N GLN A 80 -7.37 11.01 24.31
CA GLN A 80 -6.30 12.00 24.22
C GLN A 80 -5.19 11.63 25.21
N GLN A 81 -3.94 11.55 24.71
CA GLN A 81 -2.77 11.35 25.55
C GLN A 81 -1.95 12.65 25.56
N THR A 82 -1.96 13.35 26.70
CA THR A 82 -1.07 14.49 26.93
C THR A 82 0.06 14.06 27.85
N VAL A 83 1.30 14.25 27.38
CA VAL A 83 2.51 13.92 28.15
C VAL A 83 2.97 15.16 28.90
N PHE A 84 2.95 15.08 30.23
CA PHE A 84 3.46 16.14 31.10
C PHE A 84 4.82 15.73 31.65
N SER A 85 5.76 16.68 31.66
CA SER A 85 7.00 16.55 32.42
C SER A 85 6.85 17.33 33.73
N VAL A 86 7.35 16.76 34.83
CA VAL A 86 7.40 17.46 36.12
C VAL A 86 8.77 18.13 36.21
N GLU A 87 8.77 19.46 36.09
CA GLU A 87 9.95 20.28 36.35
C GLU A 87 9.66 21.22 37.53
N GLY A 88 10.41 21.07 38.62
CA GLY A 88 10.28 21.94 39.81
C GLY A 88 8.91 21.88 40.50
N GLY A 89 8.19 20.77 40.42
CA GLY A 89 6.84 20.64 41.01
C GLY A 89 5.71 21.28 40.19
N ARG A 90 5.99 21.80 38.99
CA ARG A 90 4.97 22.28 38.04
C ARG A 90 4.88 21.34 36.83
N LEU A 91 3.66 21.07 36.40
CA LEU A 91 3.37 20.30 35.19
C LEU A 91 3.63 21.17 33.96
N THR A 92 4.67 20.86 33.17
CA THR A 92 4.95 21.56 31.91
C THR A 92 4.56 20.69 30.72
N ARG A 93 3.76 21.26 29.81
CA ARG A 93 3.34 20.59 28.56
C ARG A 93 4.52 20.56 27.60
N GLN A 94 4.98 19.37 27.22
CA GLN A 94 6.11 19.24 26.31
C GLN A 94 5.68 19.57 24.86
N ARG A 95 6.19 20.67 24.31
CA ARG A 95 6.15 20.96 22.86
C ARG A 95 7.27 20.16 22.20
N SER A 96 6.93 19.13 21.44
CA SER A 96 7.90 18.45 20.57
C SER A 96 8.16 19.33 19.35
N ALA A 97 9.43 19.69 19.14
CA ALA A 97 9.89 20.35 17.93
C ALA A 97 9.99 19.30 16.82
N GLY A 98 9.04 19.30 15.88
CA GLY A 98 9.03 18.39 14.74
C GLY A 98 8.40 19.01 13.50
N SER A 99 9.15 18.98 12.39
CA SER A 99 8.82 19.37 11.00
C SER A 99 8.59 20.87 10.70
N GLY A 100 9.70 21.62 10.57
CA GLY A 100 9.70 23.05 10.21
C GLY A 100 9.16 23.40 8.83
N LEU A 101 9.25 22.51 7.82
CA LEU A 101 8.79 22.81 6.45
C LEU A 101 7.28 22.58 6.25
N ALA A 102 6.72 21.49 6.77
CA ALA A 102 5.29 21.21 6.64
C ALA A 102 4.41 22.17 7.48
N LEU A 103 4.92 22.59 8.66
CA LEU A 103 4.30 23.65 9.47
C LEU A 103 4.44 25.05 8.86
N GLN A 104 5.48 25.30 8.05
CA GLN A 104 5.63 26.56 7.30
C GLN A 104 4.59 26.67 6.17
N LEU A 105 4.30 25.56 5.47
CA LEU A 105 3.28 25.52 4.41
C LEU A 105 1.84 25.66 4.94
N LEU A 106 1.59 25.27 6.19
CA LEU A 106 0.26 25.35 6.84
C LEU A 106 0.17 26.50 7.86
N ARG A 107 0.83 27.64 7.60
CA ARG A 107 0.59 28.86 8.37
C ARG A 107 -0.79 29.42 8.03
N PHE A 108 -1.81 28.95 8.74
CA PHE A 108 -3.15 29.49 8.60
C PHE A 108 -3.19 30.92 9.18
N PRO A 109 -3.73 31.89 8.43
CA PRO A 109 -3.76 33.29 8.84
C PRO A 109 -4.67 33.56 10.04
N SER A 110 -5.57 32.63 10.42
CA SER A 110 -6.45 32.77 11.57
C SER A 110 -6.51 31.50 12.44
N LYS A 111 -6.57 31.70 13.77
CA LYS A 111 -6.79 30.62 14.74
C LYS A 111 -8.12 29.88 14.50
N VAL A 112 -9.11 30.58 13.95
CA VAL A 112 -10.43 30.07 13.60
C VAL A 112 -10.32 29.04 12.47
N LEU A 113 -9.58 29.35 11.40
CA LEU A 113 -9.40 28.42 10.27
C LEU A 113 -8.67 27.14 10.70
N TRP A 114 -7.69 27.27 11.61
CA TRP A 114 -7.05 26.10 12.20
C TRP A 114 -8.03 25.24 13.01
N GLN A 115 -8.85 25.85 13.87
CA GLN A 115 -9.76 25.12 14.75
C GLN A 115 -10.89 24.40 14.00
N TYR A 116 -11.46 25.02 12.98
CA TYR A 116 -12.65 24.49 12.31
C TYR A 116 -12.36 23.73 11.01
N VAL A 117 -11.21 23.94 10.37
CA VAL A 117 -10.89 23.30 9.07
C VAL A 117 -9.72 22.34 9.19
N ALA A 118 -8.59 22.76 9.75
CA ALA A 118 -7.39 21.93 9.80
C ALA A 118 -7.42 20.90 10.95
N ALA A 119 -7.78 21.32 12.16
CA ALA A 119 -7.77 20.47 13.34
C ALA A 119 -8.71 19.24 13.23
N PRO A 120 -9.93 19.33 12.66
CA PRO A 120 -10.79 18.16 12.50
C PRO A 120 -10.27 17.15 11.47
N LEU A 121 -9.42 17.57 10.54
CA LEU A 121 -8.81 16.70 9.53
C LEU A 121 -7.52 16.03 10.02
N LEU A 122 -6.97 16.45 11.17
CA LEU A 122 -5.76 15.90 11.75
C LEU A 122 -6.09 14.87 12.84
N PRO A 123 -5.24 13.85 13.05
CA PRO A 123 -5.42 12.88 14.14
C PRO A 123 -5.37 13.55 15.52
N ALA A 124 -6.10 12.97 16.47
CA ALA A 124 -6.13 13.43 17.86
C ALA A 124 -4.72 13.45 18.44
N GLY A 125 -4.32 14.55 19.09
CA GLY A 125 -2.98 14.71 19.67
C GLY A 125 -1.87 15.03 18.66
N TYR A 126 -2.21 15.37 17.40
CA TYR A 126 -1.23 15.86 16.43
C TYR A 126 -0.47 17.09 16.98
N PRO A 127 0.86 17.20 16.75
CA PRO A 127 1.72 16.33 15.95
C PRO A 127 2.30 15.12 16.69
N ASN A 128 2.15 15.03 18.01
CA ASN A 128 2.85 14.03 18.83
C ASN A 128 2.29 12.60 18.68
N SER A 129 1.07 12.45 18.16
CA SER A 129 0.39 11.16 18.03
C SER A 129 0.74 10.38 16.76
N VAL A 130 1.42 10.99 15.78
CA VAL A 130 1.70 10.39 14.47
C VAL A 130 3.20 10.24 14.21
N GLY A 131 3.55 9.38 13.25
CA GLY A 131 4.88 9.25 12.68
C GLY A 131 5.38 10.57 12.08
N SER A 132 6.71 10.70 12.01
CA SER A 132 7.38 11.73 11.20
C SER A 132 6.87 11.64 9.75
N GLY A 133 6.76 12.80 9.08
CA GLY A 133 6.35 12.83 7.68
C GLY A 133 4.83 12.68 7.41
N TYR A 134 3.99 12.40 8.41
CA TYR A 134 2.53 12.25 8.21
C TYR A 134 1.90 13.44 7.48
N LEU A 135 2.27 14.67 7.86
CA LEU A 135 1.68 15.87 7.27
C LEU A 135 2.09 16.06 5.80
N GLU A 136 3.35 15.81 5.48
CA GLU A 136 3.84 15.87 4.10
C GLU A 136 3.17 14.78 3.25
N TYR A 137 3.05 13.57 3.78
CA TYR A 137 2.27 12.49 3.15
C TYR A 137 0.82 12.93 2.88
N SER A 138 0.09 13.41 3.90
CA SER A 138 -1.31 13.85 3.77
C SER A 138 -1.49 14.96 2.74
N LEU A 139 -0.58 15.92 2.66
CA LEU A 139 -0.65 17.01 1.68
C LEU A 139 -0.46 16.48 0.24
N TRP A 140 0.58 15.69 0.00
CA TRP A 140 0.82 15.12 -1.34
C TRP A 140 -0.27 14.14 -1.76
N THR A 141 -0.79 13.33 -0.82
CA THR A 141 -1.95 12.48 -1.05
C THR A 141 -3.22 13.31 -1.34
N GLY A 142 -3.38 14.47 -0.70
CA GLY A 142 -4.44 15.43 -1.05
C GLY A 142 -4.33 15.91 -2.49
N VAL A 143 -3.14 16.31 -2.94
CA VAL A 143 -2.88 16.69 -4.35
C VAL A 143 -3.17 15.52 -5.29
N GLN A 144 -2.80 14.30 -4.92
CA GLN A 144 -3.08 13.09 -5.68
C GLN A 144 -4.59 12.85 -5.86
N TYR A 145 -5.40 12.92 -4.79
CA TYR A 145 -6.86 12.77 -4.89
C TYR A 145 -7.52 13.90 -5.68
N LEU A 146 -7.04 15.12 -5.52
CA LEU A 146 -7.54 16.29 -6.25
C LEU A 146 -7.31 16.13 -7.75
N THR A 147 -6.07 15.86 -8.16
CA THR A 147 -5.71 15.67 -9.59
C THR A 147 -6.34 14.40 -10.19
N GLY A 148 -6.44 13.32 -9.40
CA GLY A 148 -7.10 12.08 -9.83
C GLY A 148 -8.60 12.26 -10.08
N THR A 149 -9.29 13.05 -9.27
CA THR A 149 -10.71 13.36 -9.50
C THR A 149 -10.91 14.35 -10.64
N MET A 150 -10.03 15.33 -10.81
CA MET A 150 -10.04 16.20 -12.00
C MET A 150 -9.89 15.40 -13.30
N THR A 151 -8.89 14.52 -13.38
CA THR A 151 -8.71 13.64 -14.56
C THR A 151 -9.88 12.68 -14.75
N GLY A 152 -10.49 12.20 -13.66
CA GLY A 152 -11.74 11.45 -13.69
C GLY A 152 -12.90 12.21 -14.34
N VAL A 153 -13.07 13.50 -14.02
CA VAL A 153 -14.09 14.37 -14.64
C VAL A 153 -13.84 14.56 -16.14
N LEU A 154 -12.58 14.82 -16.54
CA LEU A 154 -12.21 14.96 -17.95
C LEU A 154 -12.49 13.69 -18.76
N SER A 155 -12.13 12.53 -18.19
CA SER A 155 -12.37 11.22 -18.78
C SER A 155 -13.85 10.87 -18.89
N MET A 156 -14.62 11.17 -17.84
CA MET A 156 -16.07 11.00 -17.83
C MET A 156 -16.76 11.81 -18.93
N GLN A 157 -16.33 13.05 -19.16
CA GLN A 157 -16.87 13.89 -20.22
C GLN A 157 -16.63 13.29 -21.61
N ALA A 158 -15.42 12.81 -21.87
CA ALA A 158 -15.11 12.13 -23.12
C ALA A 158 -15.96 10.86 -23.29
N LEU A 159 -16.08 10.06 -22.24
CA LEU A 159 -16.89 8.86 -22.24
C LEU A 159 -18.38 9.14 -22.54
N LEU A 160 -18.94 10.20 -21.95
CA LEU A 160 -20.32 10.65 -22.21
C LEU A 160 -20.52 11.12 -23.65
N SER A 161 -19.50 11.78 -24.22
CA SER A 161 -19.51 12.15 -25.64
C SER A 161 -19.52 10.92 -26.56
N ALA A 162 -18.79 9.87 -26.20
CA ALA A 162 -18.69 8.63 -27.00
C ALA A 162 -19.99 7.80 -26.99
N VAL A 163 -20.76 7.81 -25.90
CA VAL A 163 -22.08 7.14 -25.81
C VAL A 163 -23.19 7.93 -26.53
N GLY A 164 -22.92 9.17 -26.91
CA GLY A 164 -23.88 10.04 -27.59
C GLY A 164 -24.83 10.78 -26.65
N VAL A 165 -24.63 10.70 -25.32
CA VAL A 165 -25.44 11.44 -24.33
C VAL A 165 -25.21 12.96 -24.44
N GLY A 166 -24.07 13.39 -25.00
CA GLY A 166 -23.67 14.81 -25.05
C GLY A 166 -23.84 15.53 -26.40
N ALA A 167 -24.21 14.85 -27.50
CA ALA A 167 -24.21 15.46 -28.83
C ALA A 167 -25.33 14.94 -29.74
N GLY A 168 -26.57 15.38 -29.51
CA GLY A 168 -27.69 15.41 -30.48
C GLY A 168 -28.08 14.11 -31.21
N GLY A 169 -27.44 12.98 -30.91
CA GLY A 169 -27.62 11.72 -31.61
C GLY A 169 -28.77 10.91 -31.01
N THR A 170 -29.56 10.31 -31.88
CA THR A 170 -30.66 9.39 -31.59
C THR A 170 -30.17 8.05 -31.00
N SER A 171 -29.34 8.06 -29.96
CA SER A 171 -29.09 6.85 -29.16
C SER A 171 -30.23 6.68 -28.16
N LEU A 172 -30.90 5.53 -28.20
CA LEU A 172 -31.95 5.20 -27.23
C LEU A 172 -31.33 5.26 -25.82
N PRO A 173 -31.90 6.03 -24.87
CA PRO A 173 -31.40 6.10 -23.49
C PRO A 173 -31.19 4.72 -22.85
N LEU A 174 -31.98 3.73 -23.26
CA LEU A 174 -31.84 2.33 -22.85
C LEU A 174 -30.53 1.69 -23.34
N ALA A 175 -30.14 1.90 -24.59
CA ALA A 175 -28.91 1.33 -25.17
C ALA A 175 -27.65 1.95 -24.54
N ALA A 176 -27.70 3.26 -24.25
CA ALA A 176 -26.69 3.94 -23.46
C ALA A 176 -26.58 3.30 -22.06
N THR A 177 -27.70 3.21 -21.34
CA THR A 177 -27.76 2.62 -19.99
C THR A 177 -27.23 1.18 -19.96
N LEU A 178 -27.61 0.35 -20.94
CA LEU A 178 -27.12 -1.03 -21.03
C LEU A 178 -25.60 -1.07 -21.24
N SER A 179 -25.06 -0.19 -22.08
CA SER A 179 -23.61 -0.10 -22.31
C SER A 179 -22.85 0.34 -21.06
N TRP A 180 -23.45 1.20 -20.22
CA TRP A 180 -22.94 1.56 -18.90
C TRP A 180 -22.87 0.37 -17.95
N VAL A 181 -23.98 -0.36 -17.81
CA VAL A 181 -24.06 -1.54 -16.95
C VAL A 181 -23.07 -2.62 -17.39
N LEU A 182 -22.97 -2.90 -18.68
CA LEU A 182 -22.05 -3.91 -19.22
C LEU A 182 -20.59 -3.54 -18.96
N ARG A 183 -20.21 -2.28 -19.20
CA ARG A 183 -18.87 -1.76 -18.90
C ARG A 183 -18.55 -1.91 -17.41
N ASP A 184 -19.50 -1.59 -16.54
CA ASP A 184 -19.32 -1.65 -15.09
C ASP A 184 -19.23 -3.09 -14.59
N GLY A 185 -20.04 -4.00 -15.12
CA GLY A 185 -19.95 -5.43 -14.84
C GLY A 185 -18.60 -6.03 -15.24
N VAL A 186 -18.10 -5.70 -16.43
CA VAL A 186 -16.76 -6.16 -16.89
C VAL A 186 -15.65 -5.63 -15.97
N GLY A 187 -15.73 -4.36 -15.57
CA GLY A 187 -14.77 -3.75 -14.65
C GLY A 187 -14.70 -4.45 -13.29
N GLN A 188 -15.87 -4.69 -12.68
CA GLN A 188 -15.97 -5.38 -11.39
C GLN A 188 -15.49 -6.83 -11.48
N GLY A 189 -15.91 -7.56 -12.53
CA GLY A 189 -15.46 -8.94 -12.75
C GLY A 189 -13.95 -9.05 -12.93
N GLY A 190 -13.33 -8.13 -13.68
CA GLY A 190 -11.89 -8.07 -13.84
C GLY A 190 -11.15 -7.75 -12.53
N GLY A 191 -11.71 -6.85 -11.71
CA GLY A 191 -11.18 -6.53 -10.38
C GLY A 191 -11.21 -7.74 -9.43
N ILE A 192 -12.32 -8.48 -9.39
CA ILE A 192 -12.45 -9.69 -8.55
C ILE A 192 -11.45 -10.76 -8.98
N LEU A 193 -11.33 -11.03 -10.29
CA LEU A 193 -10.37 -12.01 -10.81
C LEU A 193 -8.93 -11.62 -10.43
N PHE A 194 -8.59 -10.34 -10.58
CA PHE A 194 -7.28 -9.81 -10.21
C PHE A 194 -7.01 -9.95 -8.70
N ALA A 195 -7.99 -9.63 -7.85
CA ALA A 195 -7.87 -9.82 -6.41
C ALA A 195 -7.66 -11.29 -6.03
N ALA A 196 -8.30 -12.23 -6.73
CA ALA A 196 -8.16 -13.66 -6.47
C ALA A 196 -6.77 -14.20 -6.85
N THR A 197 -6.10 -13.63 -7.86
CA THR A 197 -4.79 -14.10 -8.34
C THR A 197 -3.63 -13.56 -7.50
N MET A 198 -3.80 -12.42 -6.84
CA MET A 198 -2.67 -11.76 -6.17
C MET A 198 -2.46 -12.18 -4.74
N LYS A 199 -1.18 -12.28 -4.39
CA LYS A 199 -0.69 -12.60 -3.05
C LYS A 199 0.33 -11.55 -2.61
N ASN A 200 0.36 -11.24 -1.32
CA ASN A 200 1.42 -10.47 -0.63
C ASN A 200 1.60 -8.99 -1.07
N PHE A 201 0.52 -8.20 -1.07
CA PHE A 201 0.60 -6.74 -1.32
C PHE A 201 1.37 -5.97 -0.25
N ASP A 202 1.25 -6.38 1.02
CA ASP A 202 1.79 -5.64 2.16
C ASP A 202 3.32 -5.53 2.12
N ALA A 203 3.99 -6.57 1.61
CA ALA A 203 5.44 -6.59 1.45
C ALA A 203 5.95 -5.53 0.45
N LYS A 204 5.11 -5.08 -0.50
CA LYS A 204 5.51 -4.20 -1.61
C LYS A 204 4.69 -2.92 -1.66
N ALA A 205 4.24 -2.41 -0.52
CA ALA A 205 3.22 -1.37 -0.47
C ALA A 205 3.55 -0.11 -1.30
N LYS A 206 4.79 0.41 -1.28
CA LYS A 206 5.20 1.56 -2.12
C LYS A 206 5.09 1.27 -3.61
N SER A 207 5.76 0.23 -4.07
CA SER A 207 5.80 -0.13 -5.50
C SER A 207 4.42 -0.54 -6.01
N ALA A 208 3.64 -1.28 -5.22
CA ALA A 208 2.27 -1.65 -5.58
C ALA A 208 1.36 -0.42 -5.71
N ASN A 209 1.48 0.56 -4.80
CA ASN A 209 0.74 1.81 -4.89
C ASN A 209 1.16 2.61 -6.14
N TRP A 210 2.45 2.75 -6.38
CA TRP A 210 3.01 3.41 -7.57
C TRP A 210 2.51 2.79 -8.88
N TRP A 211 2.62 1.47 -9.02
CA TRP A 211 2.14 0.77 -10.21
C TRP A 211 0.62 0.81 -10.35
N GLY A 212 -0.12 0.72 -9.24
CA GLY A 212 -1.56 0.91 -9.24
C GLY A 212 -1.95 2.28 -9.81
N VAL A 213 -1.24 3.33 -9.41
CA VAL A 213 -1.46 4.69 -9.91
C VAL A 213 -1.12 4.82 -11.40
N ILE A 214 -0.03 4.20 -11.89
CA ILE A 214 0.24 4.14 -13.35
C ILE A 214 -0.89 3.47 -14.11
N ILE A 215 -1.39 2.34 -13.61
CA ILE A 215 -2.51 1.61 -14.22
C ILE A 215 -3.77 2.50 -14.24
N MET A 216 -4.03 3.30 -13.20
CA MET A 216 -5.13 4.27 -13.19
C MET A 216 -5.00 5.29 -14.32
N GLN A 217 -3.82 5.88 -14.52
CA GLN A 217 -3.62 6.88 -15.56
C GLN A 217 -3.77 6.27 -16.96
N LEU A 218 -3.22 5.07 -17.19
CA LEU A 218 -3.36 4.36 -18.46
C LEU A 218 -4.83 4.00 -18.73
N ALA A 219 -5.54 3.49 -17.72
CA ALA A 219 -6.96 3.19 -17.82
C ALA A 219 -7.80 4.42 -18.13
N THR A 220 -7.51 5.54 -17.48
CA THR A 220 -8.18 6.82 -17.71
C THR A 220 -7.83 7.39 -19.09
N ALA A 221 -6.62 7.18 -19.59
CA ALA A 221 -6.23 7.55 -20.95
C ALA A 221 -6.95 6.70 -22.01
N ILE A 222 -7.11 5.39 -21.77
CA ILE A 222 -7.91 4.50 -22.63
C ILE A 222 -9.35 4.99 -22.69
N GLU A 223 -9.93 5.34 -21.54
CA GLU A 223 -11.28 5.88 -21.47
C GLU A 223 -11.41 7.23 -22.21
N LEU A 224 -10.45 8.13 -22.04
CA LEU A 224 -10.37 9.40 -22.76
C LEU A 224 -10.27 9.22 -24.28
N SER A 225 -9.72 8.08 -24.74
CA SER A 225 -9.61 7.76 -26.17
C SER A 225 -10.90 7.21 -26.81
N THR A 226 -11.91 6.89 -26.00
CA THR A 226 -13.17 6.28 -26.48
C THR A 226 -13.89 7.07 -27.59
N PRO A 227 -13.89 8.42 -27.63
CA PRO A 227 -14.54 9.15 -28.71
C PRO A 227 -13.86 8.99 -30.08
N PHE A 228 -12.56 8.67 -30.12
CA PHE A 228 -11.84 8.42 -31.38
C PHE A 228 -12.21 7.09 -32.02
N PHE A 229 -12.69 6.14 -31.21
CA PHE A 229 -13.03 4.79 -31.64
C PHE A 229 -14.45 4.39 -31.19
N PRO A 230 -15.52 5.06 -31.66
CA PRO A 230 -16.89 4.76 -31.21
C PRO A 230 -17.31 3.30 -31.45
N TRP A 231 -16.79 2.66 -32.51
CA TRP A 231 -17.06 1.25 -32.82
C TRP A 231 -16.42 0.26 -31.82
N LEU A 232 -15.41 0.70 -31.06
CA LEU A 232 -14.77 -0.05 -29.97
C LEU A 232 -15.15 0.49 -28.59
N PHE A 233 -16.22 1.27 -28.49
CA PHE A 233 -16.63 1.90 -27.22
C PHE A 233 -16.67 0.89 -26.06
N LEU A 234 -17.47 -0.17 -26.21
CA LEU A 234 -17.70 -1.13 -25.13
C LEU A 234 -16.41 -1.88 -24.71
N PRO A 235 -15.58 -2.43 -25.62
CA PRO A 235 -14.34 -3.08 -25.22
C PRO A 235 -13.31 -2.10 -24.64
N LEU A 236 -13.17 -0.88 -25.17
CA LEU A 236 -12.23 0.12 -24.63
C LEU A 236 -12.66 0.61 -23.25
N ALA A 237 -13.95 0.95 -23.09
CA ALA A 237 -14.49 1.41 -21.83
C ALA A 237 -14.46 0.28 -20.78
N GLY A 238 -14.72 -0.97 -21.18
CA GLY A 238 -14.60 -2.13 -20.30
C GLY A 238 -13.16 -2.36 -19.83
N LEU A 239 -12.19 -2.31 -20.76
CA LEU A 239 -10.77 -2.44 -20.44
C LEU A 239 -10.29 -1.32 -19.50
N ALA A 240 -10.69 -0.08 -19.76
CA ALA A 240 -10.43 1.04 -18.87
C ALA A 240 -10.97 0.75 -17.47
N ASN A 241 -12.23 0.33 -17.35
CA ASN A 241 -12.84 0.09 -16.05
C ASN A 241 -12.19 -1.07 -15.29
N VAL A 242 -11.72 -2.12 -15.98
CA VAL A 242 -10.89 -3.18 -15.37
C VAL A 242 -9.62 -2.58 -14.79
N GLY A 243 -8.89 -1.77 -15.55
CA GLY A 243 -7.68 -1.10 -15.06
C GLY A 243 -7.92 -0.18 -13.85
N LYS A 244 -9.02 0.59 -13.86
CA LYS A 244 -9.41 1.43 -12.72
C LYS A 244 -9.72 0.60 -11.47
N ASN A 245 -10.43 -0.52 -11.60
CA ASN A 245 -10.72 -1.43 -10.49
C ASN A 245 -9.44 -2.08 -9.94
N ILE A 246 -8.55 -2.54 -10.82
CA ILE A 246 -7.22 -3.07 -10.47
C ILE A 246 -6.44 -2.05 -9.61
N SER A 247 -6.41 -0.80 -10.06
CA SER A 247 -5.76 0.29 -9.32
C SER A 247 -6.40 0.57 -7.97
N CYS A 248 -7.73 0.58 -7.91
CA CYS A 248 -8.49 0.80 -6.67
C CYS A 248 -8.17 -0.29 -5.63
N ILE A 249 -8.08 -1.55 -6.06
CA ILE A 249 -7.68 -2.68 -5.21
C ILE A 249 -6.26 -2.49 -4.70
N ALA A 250 -5.31 -2.15 -5.58
CA ALA A 250 -3.92 -1.90 -5.17
C ALA A 250 -3.81 -0.74 -4.16
N ALA A 251 -4.53 0.36 -4.39
CA ALA A 251 -4.58 1.50 -3.47
C ALA A 251 -5.20 1.10 -2.11
N SER A 252 -6.24 0.28 -2.12
CA SER A 252 -6.92 -0.19 -0.90
C SER A 252 -6.06 -1.16 -0.10
N ALA A 253 -5.42 -2.12 -0.76
CA ALA A 253 -4.52 -3.10 -0.14
C ALA A 253 -3.33 -2.41 0.55
N THR A 254 -2.74 -1.42 -0.11
CA THR A 254 -1.55 -0.71 0.42
C THR A 254 -1.87 0.31 1.52
N ARG A 255 -3.12 0.78 1.60
CA ARG A 255 -3.54 1.83 2.54
C ARG A 255 -3.39 1.42 4.00
N ALA A 256 -3.71 0.18 4.34
CA ALA A 256 -3.59 -0.31 5.72
C ALA A 256 -2.13 -0.27 6.19
N ALA A 257 -1.21 -0.83 5.40
CA ALA A 257 0.22 -0.83 5.70
C ALA A 257 0.79 0.60 5.81
N ILE A 258 0.38 1.51 4.91
CA ILE A 258 0.84 2.91 4.94
C ILE A 258 0.30 3.64 6.18
N ASN A 259 -0.99 3.51 6.50
CA ASN A 259 -1.56 4.15 7.70
C ASN A 259 -0.92 3.60 8.98
N GLN A 260 -0.61 2.30 9.01
CA GLN A 260 0.05 1.67 10.14
C GLN A 260 1.48 2.18 10.35
N SER A 261 2.18 2.55 9.27
CA SER A 261 3.52 3.16 9.38
C SER A 261 3.53 4.49 10.16
N PHE A 262 2.40 5.22 10.12
CA PHE A 262 2.23 6.49 10.83
C PHE A 262 1.63 6.34 12.24
N ALA A 263 1.15 5.16 12.62
CA ALA A 263 0.58 4.93 13.95
C ALA A 263 1.68 4.89 15.03
N ARG A 264 1.42 5.50 16.19
CA ARG A 264 2.35 5.47 17.36
C ARG A 264 1.68 5.05 18.66
N ASN A 265 0.41 5.40 18.88
CA ASN A 265 -0.27 5.19 20.16
C ASN A 265 -1.59 4.42 19.97
N THR A 266 -1.54 3.27 19.29
CA THR A 266 -2.75 2.47 18.96
C THR A 266 -3.84 3.30 18.25
N ASN A 267 -3.44 4.33 17.49
CA ASN A 267 -4.32 5.31 16.85
C ASN A 267 -4.55 5.04 15.36
N LEU A 268 -4.40 3.78 14.93
CA LEU A 268 -4.57 3.38 13.53
C LEU A 268 -5.97 3.71 13.00
N ALA A 269 -7.01 3.48 13.80
CA ALA A 269 -8.39 3.77 13.44
C ALA A 269 -8.62 5.28 13.19
N ASP A 270 -8.08 6.13 14.08
CA ASP A 270 -8.18 7.58 13.94
C ASP A 270 -7.43 8.07 12.69
N ILE A 271 -6.18 7.63 12.50
CA ILE A 271 -5.41 7.94 11.28
C ILE A 271 -6.19 7.53 10.02
N THR A 272 -6.77 6.33 10.01
CA THR A 272 -7.53 5.83 8.86
C THR A 272 -8.79 6.67 8.59
N ALA A 273 -9.53 7.04 9.64
CA ALA A 273 -10.70 7.90 9.54
C ALA A 273 -10.35 9.31 9.03
N LYS A 274 -9.24 9.88 9.50
CA LYS A 274 -8.76 11.20 9.05
C LYS A 274 -8.26 11.15 7.62
N CYS A 275 -7.48 10.14 7.23
CA CYS A 275 -7.07 9.93 5.85
C CYS A 275 -8.28 9.80 4.91
N ALA A 276 -9.33 9.09 5.31
CA ALA A 276 -10.57 8.99 4.53
C ALA A 276 -11.27 10.36 4.40
N SER A 277 -11.36 11.13 5.47
CA SER A 277 -11.96 12.47 5.47
C SER A 277 -11.17 13.44 4.57
N GLN A 278 -9.84 13.40 4.66
CA GLN A 278 -8.93 14.18 3.81
C GLN A 278 -9.11 13.83 2.32
N ALA A 279 -9.24 12.54 2.01
CA ALA A 279 -9.50 12.07 0.65
C ALA A 279 -10.83 12.59 0.11
N ILE A 280 -11.91 12.53 0.90
CA ILE A 280 -13.23 13.06 0.50
C ILE A 280 -13.14 14.55 0.20
N VAL A 281 -12.57 15.35 1.10
CA VAL A 281 -12.42 16.81 0.90
C VAL A 281 -11.63 17.11 -0.37
N ALA A 282 -10.47 16.46 -0.55
CA ALA A 282 -9.63 16.64 -1.73
C ALA A 282 -10.34 16.23 -3.03
N SER A 283 -11.08 15.11 -2.99
CA SER A 283 -11.87 14.63 -4.13
C SER A 283 -13.03 15.57 -4.47
N THR A 284 -13.76 16.09 -3.49
CA THR A 284 -14.85 17.06 -3.74
C THR A 284 -14.32 18.34 -4.37
N ILE A 285 -13.20 18.87 -3.86
CA ILE A 285 -12.53 20.04 -4.45
C ILE A 285 -12.08 19.72 -5.87
N GLY A 286 -11.44 18.56 -6.09
CA GLY A 286 -10.95 18.15 -7.40
C GLY A 286 -12.07 17.94 -8.42
N THR A 287 -13.22 17.39 -8.04
CA THR A 287 -14.39 17.31 -8.91
C THR A 287 -14.89 18.70 -9.31
N GLY A 288 -15.01 19.63 -8.34
CA GLY A 288 -15.40 21.01 -8.63
C GLY A 288 -14.43 21.72 -9.58
N LEU A 289 -13.13 21.60 -9.34
CA LEU A 289 -12.08 22.15 -10.22
C LEU A 289 -12.08 21.48 -11.60
N GLY A 290 -12.35 20.18 -11.68
CA GLY A 290 -12.48 19.45 -12.95
C GLY A 290 -13.67 19.95 -13.78
N CYS A 291 -14.81 20.20 -13.14
CA CYS A 291 -15.97 20.80 -13.79
C CYS A 291 -15.68 22.23 -14.27
N LEU A 292 -15.06 23.06 -13.42
CA LEU A 292 -14.64 24.42 -13.81
C LEU A 292 -13.66 24.40 -14.98
N LEU A 293 -12.70 23.47 -14.98
CA LEU A 293 -11.75 23.29 -16.07
C LEU A 293 -12.49 22.98 -17.38
N LEU A 294 -13.47 22.07 -17.37
CA LEU A 294 -14.30 21.77 -18.55
C LEU A 294 -15.12 22.99 -19.02
N MET A 295 -15.63 23.81 -18.10
CA MET A 295 -16.36 25.04 -18.46
C MET A 295 -15.45 26.04 -19.19
N VAL A 296 -14.17 26.11 -18.84
CA VAL A 296 -13.20 27.02 -19.46
C VAL A 296 -12.63 26.45 -20.76
N THR A 297 -12.28 25.17 -20.80
CA THR A 297 -11.64 24.54 -21.97
C THR A 297 -12.63 24.17 -23.08
N GLY A 298 -13.92 24.06 -22.74
CA GLY A 298 -14.94 23.54 -23.63
C GLY A 298 -14.87 22.01 -23.81
N PRO A 299 -15.80 21.44 -24.59
CA PRO A 299 -15.91 19.99 -24.80
C PRO A 299 -14.87 19.40 -25.78
N GLN A 300 -14.04 20.24 -26.40
CA GLN A 300 -13.11 19.79 -27.44
C GLN A 300 -11.96 18.97 -26.85
N LEU A 301 -11.78 17.74 -27.37
CA LEU A 301 -10.71 16.82 -26.95
C LEU A 301 -9.30 17.40 -27.13
N THR A 302 -9.11 18.33 -28.08
CA THR A 302 -7.85 19.04 -28.31
C THR A 302 -7.37 19.81 -27.09
N HIS A 303 -8.27 20.34 -26.26
CA HIS A 303 -7.94 21.03 -25.02
C HIS A 303 -7.94 20.09 -23.81
N ILE A 304 -8.79 19.06 -23.82
CA ILE A 304 -8.91 18.09 -22.72
C ILE A 304 -7.65 17.21 -22.62
N ILE A 305 -7.10 16.73 -23.74
CA ILE A 305 -5.92 15.84 -23.77
C ILE A 305 -4.67 16.48 -23.14
N PRO A 306 -4.24 17.70 -23.52
CA PRO A 306 -3.07 18.33 -22.88
C PRO A 306 -3.32 18.65 -21.40
N ALA A 307 -4.54 19.06 -21.04
CA ALA A 307 -4.90 19.28 -19.64
C ALA A 307 -4.83 17.97 -18.82
N PHE A 308 -5.36 16.88 -19.37
CA PHE A 308 -5.25 15.54 -18.79
C PHE A 308 -3.79 15.10 -18.62
N ALA A 309 -2.95 15.28 -19.66
CA ALA A 309 -1.54 14.92 -19.60
C ALA A 309 -0.78 15.71 -18.52
N ALA A 310 -1.04 17.01 -18.39
CA ALA A 310 -0.46 17.85 -17.34
C ALA A 310 -0.89 17.37 -15.94
N LEU A 311 -2.18 17.11 -15.74
CA LEU A 311 -2.71 16.59 -14.48
C LEU A 311 -2.14 15.21 -14.15
N CYS A 312 -1.94 14.33 -15.13
CA CYS A 312 -1.26 13.05 -14.94
C CYS A 312 0.17 13.23 -14.43
N GLY A 313 0.92 14.18 -14.99
CA GLY A 313 2.27 14.51 -14.54
C GLY A 313 2.28 14.97 -13.08
N VAL A 314 1.37 15.87 -12.70
CA VAL A 314 1.22 16.33 -11.31
C VAL A 314 0.83 15.17 -10.39
N GLN A 315 -0.09 14.31 -10.82
CA GLN A 315 -0.52 13.15 -10.04
C GLN A 315 0.62 12.14 -9.82
N MET A 316 1.45 11.87 -10.85
CA MET A 316 2.63 11.01 -10.73
C MET A 316 3.65 11.62 -9.76
N TYR A 317 3.93 12.91 -9.89
CA TYR A 317 4.84 13.60 -9.00
C TYR A 317 4.35 13.57 -7.55
N ALA A 318 3.07 13.90 -7.31
CA ALA A 318 2.46 13.87 -6.00
C ALA A 318 2.48 12.46 -5.38
N THR A 319 2.20 11.43 -6.19
CA THR A 319 2.29 10.03 -5.74
C THR A 319 3.72 9.69 -5.32
N HIS A 320 4.71 10.03 -6.14
CA HIS A 320 6.11 9.77 -5.81
C HIS A 320 6.53 10.45 -4.51
N ARG A 321 6.17 11.73 -4.35
CA ARG A 321 6.45 12.51 -3.16
C ARG A 321 5.76 11.93 -1.92
N SER A 322 4.48 11.58 -2.01
CA SER A 322 3.75 10.96 -0.89
C SER A 322 4.43 9.66 -0.43
N LEU A 323 4.79 8.78 -1.37
CA LEU A 323 5.39 7.48 -1.06
C LEU A 323 6.83 7.58 -0.58
N SER A 324 7.58 8.61 -1.00
CA SER A 324 8.97 8.83 -0.56
C SER A 324 9.09 9.18 0.93
N VAL A 325 8.03 9.71 1.52
CA VAL A 325 7.99 10.11 2.94
C VAL A 325 7.59 8.94 3.85
N VAL A 326 7.00 7.88 3.29
CA VAL A 326 6.54 6.72 4.06
C VAL A 326 7.74 5.89 4.51
N SER A 327 7.87 5.66 5.82
CA SER A 327 8.87 4.78 6.42
C SER A 327 8.21 3.63 7.17
N PHE A 328 8.40 2.39 6.67
CA PHE A 328 7.86 1.22 7.35
C PHE A 328 8.76 0.78 8.51
N ARG A 329 8.15 0.38 9.63
CA ARG A 329 8.85 -0.20 10.80
C ARG A 329 8.85 -1.74 10.81
N VAL A 330 8.24 -2.35 9.80
CA VAL A 330 8.24 -3.80 9.62
C VAL A 330 9.30 -4.13 8.58
N PHE A 331 10.14 -5.11 8.90
CA PHE A 331 11.14 -5.65 7.98
C PHE A 331 10.46 -6.47 6.89
N ASP A 332 10.74 -6.13 5.63
CA ASP A 332 10.60 -7.08 4.53
C ASP A 332 11.99 -7.66 4.19
N GLY A 333 12.04 -8.69 3.34
CA GLY A 333 13.31 -9.30 2.91
C GLY A 333 14.33 -8.29 2.38
N PRO A 334 14.00 -7.48 1.36
CA PRO A 334 14.84 -6.39 0.86
C PRO A 334 15.28 -5.33 1.89
N ARG A 335 14.38 -4.84 2.75
CA ARG A 335 14.66 -3.84 3.78
C ARG A 335 15.62 -4.41 4.81
N LEU A 336 15.39 -5.65 5.26
CA LEU A 336 16.29 -6.35 6.16
C LEU A 336 17.66 -6.54 5.52
N ALA A 337 17.71 -6.97 4.26
CA ALA A 337 18.96 -7.11 3.52
C ALA A 337 19.75 -5.79 3.47
N HIS A 338 19.06 -4.67 3.23
CA HIS A 338 19.69 -3.35 3.21
C HIS A 338 20.24 -2.94 4.58
N VAL A 339 19.46 -3.15 5.65
CA VAL A 339 19.88 -2.86 7.04
C VAL A 339 21.10 -3.70 7.42
N LEU A 340 21.08 -5.00 7.13
CA LEU A 340 22.17 -5.92 7.44
C LEU A 340 23.44 -5.61 6.63
N GLN A 341 23.29 -5.29 5.34
CA GLN A 341 24.42 -4.90 4.51
C GLN A 341 25.11 -3.63 5.03
N HIS A 342 24.34 -2.65 5.48
CA HIS A 342 24.88 -1.45 6.09
C HIS A 342 25.55 -1.74 7.45
N TYR A 343 24.92 -2.58 8.28
CA TYR A 343 25.50 -2.99 9.56
C TYR A 343 26.86 -3.69 9.38
N TRP A 344 27.00 -4.60 8.43
CA TRP A 344 28.27 -5.30 8.19
C TRP A 344 29.35 -4.44 7.53
N THR A 345 28.98 -3.34 6.88
CA THR A 345 29.94 -2.45 6.21
C THR A 345 30.34 -1.25 7.06
N GLN A 346 29.43 -0.73 7.88
CA GLN A 346 29.62 0.52 8.64
C GLN A 346 29.51 0.32 10.17
N GLY A 347 29.12 -0.87 10.65
CA GLY A 347 29.02 -1.17 12.08
C GLY A 347 27.82 -0.54 12.79
N ALA A 348 26.91 0.12 12.07
CA ALA A 348 25.75 0.81 12.62
C ALA A 348 24.45 0.29 12.00
N LEU A 349 23.39 0.19 12.80
CA LEU A 349 22.05 -0.08 12.29
C LEU A 349 21.45 1.21 11.69
N LEU A 350 20.74 1.10 10.56
CA LEU A 350 19.97 2.20 9.97
C LEU A 350 18.65 2.42 10.70
N SER A 351 18.23 3.67 10.83
CA SER A 351 16.88 3.98 11.34
C SER A 351 15.84 3.66 10.26
N PRO A 352 14.58 3.34 10.62
CA PRO A 352 13.52 3.10 9.64
C PRO A 352 13.32 4.26 8.65
N GLU A 353 13.55 5.49 9.10
CA GLU A 353 13.51 6.70 8.27
C GLU A 353 14.64 6.72 7.24
N ALA A 354 15.87 6.39 7.65
CA ALA A 354 17.03 6.34 6.75
C ALA A 354 16.89 5.23 5.70
N VAL A 355 16.35 4.06 6.09
CA VAL A 355 16.02 2.98 5.14
C VAL A 355 14.92 3.43 4.18
N GLY A 356 13.89 4.11 4.69
CA GLY A 356 12.77 4.62 3.90
C GLY A 356 13.18 5.58 2.78
N LEU A 357 14.21 6.39 3.02
CA LEU A 357 14.81 7.31 2.03
C LEU A 357 15.65 6.59 0.96
N GLN A 358 16.25 5.44 1.30
CA GLN A 358 17.07 4.65 0.39
C GLN A 358 16.25 3.63 -0.41
N GLU A 359 15.04 3.29 0.06
CA GLU A 359 14.13 2.37 -0.60
C GLU A 359 13.54 2.98 -1.88
N SER A 360 13.63 2.24 -2.99
CA SER A 360 13.01 2.67 -4.24
C SER A 360 11.49 2.61 -4.15
N VAL A 361 10.84 3.72 -4.49
CA VAL A 361 9.38 3.80 -4.64
C VAL A 361 8.90 2.98 -5.85
N ILE A 362 9.70 2.93 -6.92
CA ILE A 362 9.30 2.39 -8.22
C ILE A 362 9.54 0.89 -8.30
N PHE A 363 10.76 0.45 -7.94
CA PHE A 363 11.21 -0.92 -8.09
C PHE A 363 11.43 -1.56 -6.71
N HIS A 364 10.54 -2.47 -6.34
CA HIS A 364 10.80 -3.31 -5.19
C HIS A 364 11.85 -4.37 -5.55
N ALA A 365 13.01 -4.33 -4.89
CA ALA A 365 14.06 -5.30 -5.10
C ALA A 365 13.54 -6.71 -4.78
N THR A 366 13.88 -7.69 -5.62
CA THR A 366 13.63 -9.09 -5.29
C THR A 366 14.60 -9.50 -4.19
N GLY A 367 14.09 -9.65 -2.97
CA GLY A 367 14.83 -10.27 -1.88
C GLY A 367 15.15 -11.73 -2.19
N ALA A 368 15.97 -12.34 -1.33
CA ALA A 368 16.25 -13.77 -1.40
C ALA A 368 14.94 -14.58 -1.33
N GLN A 369 14.86 -15.67 -2.12
CA GLN A 369 13.65 -16.49 -2.14
C GLN A 369 13.51 -17.25 -0.83
N VAL A 370 12.31 -17.20 -0.26
CA VAL A 370 11.95 -17.90 0.97
C VAL A 370 10.76 -18.79 0.68
N ASN A 371 10.90 -20.07 1.05
CA ASN A 371 9.93 -21.13 0.75
C ASN A 371 9.43 -21.11 -0.70
N PRO A 372 10.32 -21.14 -1.71
CA PRO A 372 9.88 -21.33 -3.08
C PRO A 372 9.28 -22.74 -3.26
N SER A 373 8.51 -22.93 -4.34
CA SER A 373 8.01 -24.26 -4.70
C SER A 373 9.17 -25.24 -4.93
N VAL A 374 8.93 -26.52 -4.66
CA VAL A 374 9.96 -27.58 -4.83
C VAL A 374 10.52 -27.56 -6.26
N ASP A 375 9.67 -27.34 -7.26
CA ASP A 375 10.07 -27.21 -8.67
C ASP A 375 11.08 -26.08 -8.93
N ALA A 376 11.01 -25.00 -8.14
CA ALA A 376 11.91 -23.85 -8.30
C ALA A 376 13.28 -24.07 -7.65
N LEU A 377 13.42 -25.07 -6.77
CA LEU A 377 14.71 -25.44 -6.17
C LEU A 377 15.62 -26.18 -7.16
N GLY A 378 15.04 -26.78 -8.20
CA GLY A 378 15.76 -27.59 -9.18
C GLY A 378 16.46 -28.81 -8.56
N LEU A 379 15.96 -29.30 -7.41
CA LEU A 379 16.47 -30.45 -6.68
C LEU A 379 15.53 -31.64 -6.82
N ARG A 380 16.09 -32.86 -6.74
CA ARG A 380 15.26 -34.06 -6.59
C ARG A 380 14.64 -34.08 -5.19
N PRO A 381 13.42 -34.61 -5.03
CA PRO A 381 12.79 -34.72 -3.71
C PRO A 381 13.64 -35.51 -2.70
N GLU A 382 14.38 -36.51 -3.17
CA GLU A 382 15.28 -37.35 -2.37
C GLU A 382 16.46 -36.54 -1.80
N ASP A 383 17.16 -35.79 -2.67
CA ASP A 383 18.28 -34.92 -2.28
C ASP A 383 17.82 -33.84 -1.28
N LEU A 384 16.60 -33.32 -1.46
CA LEU A 384 16.00 -32.37 -0.53
C LEU A 384 15.65 -33.04 0.81
N HIS A 385 15.12 -34.26 0.78
CA HIS A 385 14.78 -35.01 2.00
C HIS A 385 16.02 -35.32 2.84
N GLU A 386 17.12 -35.70 2.21
CA GLU A 386 18.41 -35.93 2.87
C GLU A 386 18.94 -34.65 3.55
N GLN A 387 18.94 -33.52 2.83
CA GLN A 387 19.35 -32.21 3.39
C GLN A 387 18.40 -31.71 4.50
N LEU A 388 17.12 -32.10 4.45
CA LEU A 388 16.15 -31.78 5.51
C LEU A 388 16.41 -32.59 6.78
N GLN A 389 16.90 -33.83 6.68
CA GLN A 389 17.25 -34.68 7.81
C GLN A 389 18.60 -34.30 8.44
N ASP A 390 19.57 -33.86 7.64
CA ASP A 390 20.92 -33.48 8.09
C ASP A 390 21.01 -32.09 8.75
N GLY A 391 19.87 -31.40 8.90
CA GLY A 391 19.82 -30.05 9.49
C GLY A 391 20.02 -30.05 11.01
N ASP A 392 20.80 -29.08 11.50
CA ASP A 392 21.20 -28.73 12.90
C ASP A 392 20.06 -28.60 13.96
N GLY A 393 18.86 -29.14 13.72
CA GLY A 393 17.69 -29.04 14.62
C GLY A 393 17.01 -27.68 14.62
N ARG A 394 17.57 -26.66 13.96
CA ARG A 394 17.00 -25.30 13.86
C ARG A 394 15.73 -25.25 13.01
N GLY A 395 14.90 -24.22 13.22
CA GLY A 395 13.65 -24.01 12.48
C GLY A 395 13.81 -23.62 10.99
N TYR A 396 15.04 -23.57 10.45
CA TYR A 396 15.30 -23.18 9.07
C TYR A 396 16.47 -23.95 8.44
N ILE A 397 16.50 -24.03 7.11
CA ILE A 397 17.54 -24.68 6.31
C ILE A 397 17.86 -23.81 5.09
N ILE A 398 19.13 -23.78 4.67
CA ILE A 398 19.58 -23.16 3.42
C ILE A 398 20.11 -24.30 2.54
N PRO A 399 19.28 -24.90 1.67
CA PRO A 399 19.69 -26.04 0.88
C PRO A 399 20.73 -25.67 -0.17
N HIS A 400 21.50 -26.67 -0.59
CA HIS A 400 22.37 -26.53 -1.76
C HIS A 400 21.53 -26.75 -3.02
N THR A 401 21.16 -25.67 -3.69
CA THR A 401 20.37 -25.70 -4.93
C THR A 401 21.26 -25.97 -6.14
N SER A 402 20.72 -26.64 -7.16
CA SER A 402 21.40 -26.86 -8.44
C SER A 402 21.61 -25.57 -9.22
N THR A 403 20.80 -24.54 -8.94
CA THR A 403 20.91 -23.20 -9.52
C THR A 403 22.06 -22.38 -8.95
N GLY A 404 22.60 -22.79 -7.78
CA GLY A 404 23.63 -22.04 -7.06
C GLY A 404 23.14 -20.77 -6.36
N GLU A 405 21.84 -20.44 -6.46
CA GLU A 405 21.24 -19.34 -5.72
C GLU A 405 20.86 -19.81 -4.30
N PRO A 406 21.33 -19.12 -3.24
CA PRO A 406 20.97 -19.49 -1.88
C PRO A 406 19.50 -19.16 -1.62
N VAL A 407 18.77 -20.17 -1.16
CA VAL A 407 17.34 -20.12 -0.83
C VAL A 407 17.19 -20.39 0.66
N LEU A 408 16.17 -19.83 1.30
CA LEU A 408 15.81 -20.15 2.68
C LEU A 408 14.53 -21.00 2.72
N LEU A 409 14.61 -22.14 3.39
CA LEU A 409 13.48 -22.99 3.73
C LEU A 409 13.22 -22.88 5.23
N ILE A 410 11.99 -22.53 5.60
CA ILE A 410 11.53 -22.44 6.98
C ILE A 410 10.73 -23.72 7.28
N ARG A 411 11.09 -24.44 8.35
CA ARG A 411 10.42 -25.67 8.78
C ARG A 411 9.05 -25.35 9.37
N GLU A 412 8.14 -26.32 9.29
CA GLU A 412 6.84 -26.23 9.96
C GLU A 412 7.04 -26.22 11.48
N GLY A 413 6.42 -25.26 12.18
CA GLY A 413 6.61 -25.05 13.62
C GLY A 413 7.78 -24.14 14.02
N ALA A 414 8.49 -23.54 13.05
CA ALA A 414 9.51 -22.54 13.33
C ALA A 414 8.95 -21.31 14.06
N THR A 415 9.70 -20.79 15.03
CA THR A 415 9.35 -19.55 15.75
C THR A 415 9.68 -18.31 14.92
N ASP A 416 9.08 -17.16 15.23
CA ASP A 416 9.42 -15.87 14.58
C ASP A 416 10.92 -15.54 14.70
N GLN A 417 11.55 -16.00 15.79
CA GLN A 417 12.99 -15.87 15.98
C GLN A 417 13.76 -16.75 14.99
N ASP A 418 13.39 -18.03 14.82
CA ASP A 418 14.02 -18.92 13.82
C ASP A 418 13.93 -18.33 12.40
N VAL A 419 12.79 -17.72 12.06
CA VAL A 419 12.60 -17.06 10.77
C VAL A 419 13.59 -15.91 10.60
N LEU A 420 13.67 -15.02 11.60
CA LEU A 420 14.58 -13.88 11.56
C LEU A 420 16.05 -14.32 11.49
N GLU A 421 16.44 -15.31 12.29
CA GLU A 421 17.78 -15.90 12.27
C GLU A 421 18.11 -16.47 10.90
N GLY A 422 17.19 -17.25 10.31
CA GLY A 422 17.35 -17.80 8.97
C GLY A 422 17.58 -16.73 7.91
N TYR A 423 16.83 -15.61 7.99
CA TYR A 423 17.02 -14.47 7.10
C TYR A 423 18.39 -13.79 7.29
N VAL A 424 18.84 -13.59 8.53
CA VAL A 424 20.14 -12.96 8.83
C VAL A 424 21.28 -13.83 8.28
N VAL A 425 21.23 -15.14 8.54
CA VAL A 425 22.24 -16.10 8.04
C VAL A 425 22.24 -16.13 6.52
N LEU A 426 21.08 -16.20 5.88
CA LEU A 426 20.95 -16.18 4.42
C LEU A 426 21.56 -14.92 3.81
N GLN A 427 21.26 -13.75 4.37
CA GLN A 427 21.84 -12.49 3.91
C GLN A 427 23.36 -12.46 4.11
N ARG A 428 23.88 -13.08 5.18
CA ARG A 428 25.32 -13.17 5.41
C ARG A 428 25.98 -14.09 4.40
N VAL A 429 25.36 -15.22 4.06
CA VAL A 429 25.82 -16.13 2.99
C VAL A 429 25.88 -15.38 1.66
N LEU A 430 24.83 -14.63 1.32
CA LEU A 430 24.79 -13.80 0.10
C LEU A 430 25.89 -12.73 0.10
N PHE A 431 26.15 -12.10 1.25
CA PHE A 431 27.22 -11.12 1.41
C PHE A 431 28.60 -11.75 1.19
N GLU A 432 28.87 -12.92 1.78
CA GLU A 432 30.11 -13.67 1.59
C GLU A 432 30.30 -14.04 0.12
N LEU A 433 29.28 -14.61 -0.54
CA LEU A 433 29.34 -15.03 -1.95
C LEU A 433 29.58 -13.88 -2.94
N ARG A 434 29.24 -12.64 -2.57
CA ARG A 434 29.56 -11.45 -3.39
C ARG A 434 31.06 -11.17 -3.42
N GLY A 435 31.82 -11.56 -2.40
CA GLY A 435 33.28 -11.39 -2.31
C GLY A 435 34.08 -12.32 -3.22
N ALA A 436 35.15 -11.80 -3.82
CA ALA A 436 35.96 -12.51 -4.83
C ALA A 436 36.60 -13.82 -4.30
N SER A 437 37.11 -13.84 -3.05
CA SER A 437 37.69 -15.05 -2.44
C SER A 437 36.65 -16.12 -2.09
N ALA A 438 35.38 -15.76 -1.87
CA ALA A 438 34.36 -16.69 -1.43
C ALA A 438 33.73 -17.49 -2.57
N ARG A 439 33.69 -16.93 -3.79
CA ARG A 439 33.23 -17.67 -4.99
C ARG A 439 34.10 -18.88 -5.29
N ALA A 440 35.39 -18.82 -4.97
CA ALA A 440 36.34 -19.92 -5.14
C ALA A 440 36.15 -21.05 -4.09
N ALA A 441 35.60 -20.74 -2.91
CA ALA A 441 35.44 -21.70 -1.80
C ALA A 441 34.08 -22.43 -1.79
N GLY A 442 33.13 -21.99 -2.62
CA GLY A 442 31.80 -22.60 -2.73
C GLY A 442 30.81 -22.26 -1.61
N LEU A 443 29.54 -22.59 -1.84
CA LEU A 443 28.40 -22.34 -0.94
C LEU A 443 28.58 -22.95 0.48
N PRO A 444 29.12 -24.17 0.66
CA PRO A 444 29.28 -24.76 2.00
C PRO A 444 30.24 -23.98 2.91
N ALA A 445 31.37 -23.50 2.36
CA ALA A 445 32.33 -22.71 3.13
C ALA A 445 31.76 -21.33 3.51
N ALA A 446 30.98 -20.72 2.61
CA ALA A 446 30.27 -19.47 2.88
C ALA A 446 29.20 -19.65 3.97
N GLN A 447 28.44 -20.75 3.94
CA GLN A 447 27.48 -21.10 5.00
C GLN A 447 28.15 -21.27 6.36
N LEU A 448 29.26 -22.00 6.43
CA LEU A 448 29.96 -22.21 7.70
C LEU A 448 30.48 -20.89 8.30
N ARG A 449 31.08 -20.02 7.47
CA ARG A 449 31.55 -18.70 7.90
C ARG A 449 30.39 -17.81 8.36
N ALA A 450 29.31 -17.79 7.59
CA ALA A 450 28.12 -17.02 7.92
C ALA A 450 27.50 -17.48 9.24
N ARG A 451 27.39 -18.79 9.48
CA ARG A 451 26.88 -19.37 10.73
C ARG A 451 27.73 -18.95 11.93
N ARG A 452 29.05 -19.16 11.88
CA ARG A 452 29.97 -18.76 12.96
C ARG A 452 29.87 -17.27 13.29
N TYR A 453 29.76 -16.43 12.27
CA TYR A 453 29.59 -14.99 12.47
C TYR A 453 28.26 -14.67 13.16
N CYS A 454 27.16 -15.26 12.68
CA CYS A 454 25.84 -15.03 13.24
C CYS A 454 25.78 -15.53 14.68
N ASP A 455 26.23 -16.75 14.98
CA ASP A 455 26.21 -17.27 16.36
C ASP A 455 26.94 -16.35 17.36
N ALA A 456 28.00 -15.65 16.92
CA ALA A 456 28.74 -14.70 17.75
C ALA A 456 28.10 -13.30 17.89
N HIS A 457 27.36 -12.81 16.87
CA HIS A 457 26.89 -11.41 16.81
C HIS A 457 25.37 -11.25 16.81
N LEU A 458 24.63 -12.35 16.65
CA LEU A 458 23.18 -12.37 16.53
C LEU A 458 22.47 -11.84 17.80
N PRO A 459 22.88 -12.16 19.04
CA PRO A 459 22.19 -11.64 20.22
C PRO A 459 22.20 -10.09 20.27
N ALA A 460 23.37 -9.48 20.04
CA ALA A 460 23.52 -8.02 20.01
C ALA A 460 22.78 -7.38 18.83
N LEU A 461 22.79 -8.04 17.67
CA LEU A 461 22.05 -7.59 16.49
C LEU A 461 20.53 -7.64 16.74
N LEU A 462 20.02 -8.74 17.32
CA LEU A 462 18.60 -8.91 17.63
C LEU A 462 18.13 -7.90 18.67
N GLU A 463 18.95 -7.60 19.68
CA GLU A 463 18.66 -6.57 20.67
C GLU A 463 18.56 -5.18 20.00
N GLY A 464 19.54 -4.82 19.16
CA GLY A 464 19.51 -3.57 18.40
C GLY A 464 18.37 -3.48 17.37
N LEU A 465 17.90 -4.60 16.83
CA LEU A 465 16.73 -4.67 15.96
C LEU A 465 15.41 -4.59 16.74
N ARG A 466 15.34 -5.09 17.97
CA ARG A 466 14.15 -4.99 18.84
C ARG A 466 13.92 -3.59 19.38
N GLU A 467 14.99 -2.84 19.63
CA GLU A 467 14.91 -1.45 20.09
C GLU A 467 14.39 -0.47 19.03
N ARG A 468 14.38 -0.85 17.74
CA ARG A 468 14.06 0.00 16.59
C ARG A 468 12.76 -0.39 15.91
#